data_AF-A0A330JVQ4-F1
#
_entry.id   AF-A0A330JVQ4-F1
#
_cell.length_a   1.000
_cell.length_b   1.000
_cell.length_c   1.000
_cell.angle_alpha   90.00
_cell.angle_beta   90.00
_cell.angle_gamma   90.00
#
_symmetry.space_group_name_H-M   'P 1'
#
loop_
_entity.id
_entity.type
_entity.pdbx_description
1 polymer ?
#
loop_
_entity_poly.entity_id
_entity_poly.type
_entity_poly.pdbx_seq_one_letter_code
_entity_poly.pdbx_strand_id
1 'polypeptide(L)'
;MCQGWGQLAIFAAPPKLLYILSRTPQSDRELDSARSNIEAFGFACATGSIPLSTGYGAAMDLGLAITETRFKGLNDKALSVVQQVFNHANNA
;
A
#
# COMPACT_ATOMS: atom_id res chain seq x y z
N MET A 1 2.73 -14.91 28.78
CA MET A 1 1.30 -14.94 28.40
C MET A 1 0.69 -13.61 28.79
N CYS A 2 0.69 -12.62 27.89
CA CYS A 2 -0.04 -11.36 28.08
C CYS A 2 -1.35 -11.45 27.30
N GLN A 3 -2.35 -12.04 27.95
CA GLN A 3 -3.75 -11.98 27.54
C GLN A 3 -4.30 -10.68 28.15
N GLY A 4 -4.55 -9.65 27.34
CA GLY A 4 -4.91 -8.35 27.91
C GLY A 4 -5.13 -7.22 26.90
N TRP A 5 -5.74 -7.51 25.76
CA TRP A 5 -6.43 -6.48 24.97
C TRP A 5 -7.84 -6.98 24.71
N GLY A 6 -8.68 -6.83 25.73
CA GLY A 6 -10.11 -7.02 25.61
C GLY A 6 -10.67 -6.00 24.62
N GLN A 7 -11.15 -6.50 23.49
CA GLN A 7 -12.49 -6.19 22.96
C GLN A 7 -12.97 -4.73 23.12
N LEU A 8 -12.19 -3.76 22.65
CA LEU A 8 -12.70 -2.44 22.31
C LEU A 8 -13.08 -2.46 20.84
N ALA A 9 -14.30 -2.95 20.58
CA ALA A 9 -15.00 -2.82 19.30
C ALA A 9 -15.42 -1.34 19.02
N ILE A 10 -14.55 -0.37 19.32
CA ILE A 10 -14.78 1.06 19.13
C ILE A 10 -14.15 1.56 17.81
N PHE A 11 -13.28 0.77 17.18
CA PHE A 11 -12.75 1.03 15.85
C PHE A 11 -12.93 -0.19 14.96
N ALA A 12 -14.17 -0.54 14.62
CA ALA A 12 -14.37 -1.34 13.41
C ALA A 12 -13.83 -0.49 12.25
N ALA A 13 -12.73 -0.91 11.63
CA ALA A 13 -12.15 -0.20 10.51
C ALA A 13 -13.25 -0.03 9.45
N PRO A 14 -13.49 1.19 8.95
CA PRO A 14 -14.54 1.40 7.97
C PRO A 14 -14.21 0.54 6.74
N PRO A 15 -15.19 -0.22 6.20
CA PRO A 15 -14.94 -1.24 5.17
C PRO A 15 -14.41 -0.67 3.85
N LYS A 16 -14.40 0.66 3.71
CA LYS A 16 -14.02 1.40 2.50
C LYS A 16 -12.58 1.95 2.52
N LEU A 17 -11.80 1.69 3.58
CA LEU A 17 -10.41 2.14 3.67
C LEU A 17 -9.43 1.03 3.29
N LEU A 18 -8.51 1.36 2.37
CA LEU A 18 -7.37 0.54 1.98
C LEU A 18 -6.06 1.30 2.25
N TYR A 19 -5.16 0.70 3.01
CA TYR A 19 -3.80 1.22 3.22
C TYR A 19 -2.88 0.78 2.10
N ILE A 20 -1.96 1.66 1.70
CA ILE A 20 -0.96 1.39 0.66
C ILE A 20 0.40 1.76 1.21
N LEU A 21 1.37 0.86 1.07
CA LEU A 21 2.75 1.15 1.42
C LEU A 21 3.40 1.98 0.32
N SER A 22 3.87 3.18 0.68
CA SER A 22 4.51 4.12 -0.25
C SER A 22 5.90 4.54 0.23
N ARG A 23 6.76 4.96 -0.72
CA ARG A 23 8.18 5.27 -0.49
C ARG A 23 8.91 4.16 0.25
N THR A 24 8.66 2.92 -0.14
CA THR A 24 9.16 1.75 0.58
C THR A 24 10.62 1.44 0.22
N PRO A 25 11.37 0.81 1.15
CA PRO A 25 12.67 0.23 0.84
C PRO A 25 12.54 -0.98 -0.08
N GLN A 26 13.67 -1.49 -0.58
CA GLN A 26 13.75 -2.70 -1.40
C GLN A 26 13.89 -3.98 -0.55
N SER A 27 13.11 -4.08 0.54
CA SER A 27 13.16 -5.21 1.47
C SER A 27 11.76 -5.80 1.64
N ASP A 28 11.54 -6.99 1.08
CA ASP A 28 10.25 -7.68 1.19
C ASP A 28 9.89 -8.00 2.64
N ARG A 29 10.88 -8.35 3.46
CA ARG A 29 10.69 -8.61 4.89
C ARG A 29 10.12 -7.39 5.63
N GLU A 30 10.61 -6.19 5.31
CA GLU A 30 10.10 -4.96 5.93
C GLU A 30 8.69 -4.63 5.44
N LEU A 31 8.41 -4.85 4.16
CA LEU A 31 7.06 -4.71 3.60
C LEU A 31 6.07 -5.64 4.29
N ASP A 32 6.42 -6.91 4.46
CA ASP A 32 5.56 -7.92 5.09
C ASP A 32 5.31 -7.61 6.56
N SER A 33 6.34 -7.17 7.29
CA SER A 33 6.21 -6.72 8.68
C SER A 33 5.26 -5.52 8.80
N ALA A 34 5.38 -4.54 7.89
CA ALA A 34 4.51 -3.37 7.88
C ALA A 34 3.05 -3.73 7.55
N ARG A 35 2.81 -4.58 6.55
CA ARG A 35 1.46 -5.07 6.21
C ARG A 35 0.83 -5.84 7.38
N SER A 36 1.57 -6.79 7.96
CA SER A 36 1.08 -7.61 9.07
C SER A 36 0.67 -6.75 10.27
N ASN A 37 1.41 -5.67 10.54
CA ASN A 37 1.07 -4.72 11.60
C ASN A 37 -0.26 -3.99 11.31
N ILE A 38 -0.43 -3.47 10.09
CA ILE A 38 -1.68 -2.81 9.66
C ILE A 38 -2.88 -3.75 9.77
N GLU A 39 -2.72 -4.99 9.32
CA GLU A 39 -3.75 -6.03 9.37
C GLU A 39 -4.07 -6.47 10.79
N ALA A 40 -3.08 -6.50 11.70
CA ALA A 40 -3.29 -6.79 13.12
C ALA A 40 -4.17 -5.74 13.82
N PHE A 41 -4.18 -4.50 13.31
CA PHE A 41 -5.10 -3.45 13.75
C PHE A 41 -6.48 -3.49 13.08
N GLY A 42 -6.73 -4.47 12.20
CA GLY A 42 -8.02 -4.68 11.55
C GLY A 42 -8.24 -3.87 10.27
N PHE A 43 -7.19 -3.26 9.71
CA PHE A 43 -7.27 -2.52 8.45
C PHE A 43 -6.85 -3.38 7.26
N ALA A 44 -7.48 -3.16 6.10
CA ALA A 44 -7.02 -3.76 4.85
C ALA A 44 -5.76 -3.04 4.33
N CYS A 45 -4.80 -3.81 3.81
CA CYS A 45 -3.59 -3.28 3.19
C CYS A 45 -3.39 -3.87 1.79
N ALA A 46 -2.92 -3.05 0.85
CA ALA A 46 -2.54 -3.49 -0.48
C ALA A 46 -1.30 -4.41 -0.41
N THR A 47 -1.31 -5.49 -1.18
CA THR A 47 -0.14 -6.36 -1.40
C THR A 47 0.92 -5.66 -2.24
N GLY A 48 0.51 -4.74 -3.13
CA GLY A 48 1.43 -3.90 -3.91
C GLY A 48 2.09 -2.80 -3.06
N SER A 49 3.22 -2.27 -3.53
CA SER A 49 3.88 -1.13 -2.88
C SER A 49 4.49 -0.18 -3.91
N ILE A 50 4.64 1.08 -3.52
CA ILE A 50 5.34 2.10 -4.31
C ILE A 50 6.75 2.29 -3.70
N PRO A 51 7.80 1.77 -4.32
CA PRO A 51 9.16 1.89 -3.80
C PRO A 51 9.67 3.32 -3.89
N LEU A 52 10.61 3.67 -3.01
CA LEU A 52 11.37 4.91 -3.18
C LEU A 52 12.24 4.82 -4.44
N SER A 53 11.98 5.69 -5.42
CA SER A 53 12.74 5.74 -6.66
C SER A 53 12.77 7.14 -7.23
N THR A 54 13.94 7.59 -7.68
CA THR A 54 14.11 8.85 -8.43
C THR A 54 13.37 8.82 -9.76
N GLY A 55 13.05 7.64 -10.31
CA GLY A 55 12.28 7.50 -11.54
C GLY A 55 10.87 8.06 -11.44
N TYR A 56 10.23 7.96 -10.28
CA TYR A 56 8.93 8.61 -10.04
C TYR A 56 9.07 10.13 -9.94
N GLY A 57 10.12 10.63 -9.26
CA GLY A 57 10.39 12.06 -9.19
C GLY A 57 10.63 12.68 -10.58
N ALA A 58 11.47 12.04 -11.39
CA ALA A 58 11.74 12.49 -12.76
C ALA A 58 10.49 12.50 -13.66
N ALA A 59 9.55 11.58 -13.45
CA ALA A 59 8.27 11.60 -14.16
C ALA A 59 7.41 12.80 -13.69
N MET A 60 7.32 13.03 -12.37
CA MET A 60 6.57 14.16 -11.81
C MET A 60 7.13 15.52 -12.24
N ASP A 61 8.46 15.66 -12.33
CA ASP A 61 9.12 16.88 -12.82
C ASP A 61 8.72 17.22 -14.27
N LEU A 62 8.32 16.21 -15.05
CA LEU A 62 7.81 16.35 -16.42
C LEU A 62 6.27 16.46 -16.48
N GLY A 63 5.58 16.48 -15.32
CA GLY A 63 4.12 16.51 -15.23
C GLY A 63 3.43 15.17 -15.53
N LEU A 64 4.18 14.06 -15.49
CA LEU A 64 3.68 12.72 -15.78
C LEU A 64 3.23 11.99 -14.51
N ALA A 65 2.30 11.05 -14.66
CA ALA A 65 1.86 10.20 -13.56
C ALA A 65 2.93 9.15 -13.17
N ILE A 66 2.78 8.56 -11.98
CA ILE A 66 3.69 7.50 -11.50
C ILE A 66 3.63 6.21 -12.36
N THR A 67 2.61 6.05 -13.19
CA THR A 67 2.46 4.96 -14.15
C THR A 67 3.10 5.26 -15.52
N GLU A 68 3.61 6.47 -15.70
CA GLU A 68 4.13 7.00 -16.98
C GLU A 68 5.63 7.29 -16.89
N THR A 69 6.36 6.54 -16.07
CA THR A 69 7.82 6.64 -16.03
C THR A 69 8.43 5.96 -17.26
N ARG A 70 9.69 6.28 -17.57
CA ARG A 70 10.47 5.53 -18.57
C ARG A 70 10.81 4.09 -18.16
N PHE A 71 10.52 3.70 -16.91
CA PHE A 71 10.90 2.41 -16.34
C PHE A 71 9.67 1.50 -16.23
N LYS A 72 9.57 0.50 -17.13
CA LYS A 72 8.46 -0.46 -17.13
C LYS A 72 8.19 -1.10 -15.76
N GLY A 73 9.24 -1.50 -15.05
CA GLY A 73 9.09 -2.13 -13.72
C GLY A 73 8.51 -1.21 -12.66
N LEU A 74 8.72 0.11 -12.75
CA LEU A 74 8.06 1.07 -11.85
C LEU A 74 6.59 1.23 -12.22
N ASN A 75 6.30 1.34 -13.52
CA ASN A 75 4.93 1.45 -14.02
C ASN A 75 4.09 0.23 -13.63
N ASP A 76 4.66 -0.97 -13.77
CA ASP A 76 3.99 -2.23 -13.41
C ASP A 76 3.69 -2.29 -11.89
N LYS A 77 4.61 -1.81 -11.04
CA LYS A 77 4.39 -1.72 -9.58
C LYS A 77 3.29 -0.72 -9.24
N ALA A 78 3.32 0.46 -9.85
CA ALA A 78 2.29 1.48 -9.66
C ALA A 78 0.91 0.98 -10.14
N LEU A 79 0.85 0.34 -11.30
CA LEU A 79 -0.39 -0.20 -11.87
C LEU A 79 -0.97 -1.33 -11.00
N SER A 80 -0.11 -2.19 -10.43
CA SER A 80 -0.54 -3.21 -9.47
C SER A 80 -1.26 -2.61 -8.27
N VAL A 81 -0.75 -1.49 -7.73
CA VAL A 81 -1.41 -0.76 -6.63
C VAL A 81 -2.74 -0.16 -7.10
N VAL A 82 -2.77 0.49 -8.27
CA VAL A 82 -4.01 1.06 -8.84
C VAL A 82 -5.09 0.00 -9.01
N GLN A 83 -4.74 -1.19 -9.52
CA GLN A 83 -5.68 -2.29 -9.68
C GLN A 83 -6.25 -2.77 -8.33
N GLN A 84 -5.43 -2.78 -7.28
CA GLN A 84 -5.90 -3.17 -5.94
C GLN A 84 -6.84 -2.15 -5.32
N VAL A 85 -6.58 -0.85 -5.54
CA VAL A 85 -7.50 0.22 -5.16
C VAL A 85 -8.83 0.04 -5.89
N PHE A 86 -8.81 -0.19 -7.20
CA PHE A 86 -10.01 -0.44 -7.99
C PHE A 86 -10.80 -1.65 -7.47
N ASN A 87 -10.12 -2.77 -7.26
CA ASN A 87 -10.74 -3.99 -6.75
C ASN A 87 -11.37 -3.77 -5.37
N HIS A 88 -10.68 -3.08 -4.45
CA HIS A 88 -11.21 -2.79 -3.13
C HIS A 88 -12.42 -1.87 -3.21
N ALA A 89 -12.35 -0.79 -4.00
CA ALA A 89 -13.46 0.14 -4.18
C ALA A 89 -14.71 -0.52 -4.82
N ASN A 90 -14.50 -1.51 -5.69
CA ASN A 90 -15.59 -2.25 -6.33
C ASN A 90 -16.22 -3.33 -5.42
N ASN A 91 -15.49 -3.78 -4.40
CA ASN A 91 -15.91 -4.87 -3.50
C ASN A 91 -16.38 -4.37 -2.11
N ALA A 92 -16.32 -3.05 -1.84
CA ALA A 92 -16.65 -2.42 -0.56
C ALA A 92 -18.02 -1.72 -0.58
#